data_AF-A0A2U3KQ67-F1
#
_entry.id   AF-A0A2U3KQ67-F1
#
_cell.length_a   1.000
_cell.length_b   1.000
_cell.length_c   1.000
_cell.angle_alpha   90.00
_cell.angle_beta   90.00
_cell.angle_gamma   90.00
#
_symmetry.space_group_name_H-M   'P 1'
#
loop_
_entity.id
_entity.type
_entity.pdbx_description
1 polymer ?
#
loop_
_entity_poly.entity_id
_entity_poly.type
_entity_poly.pdbx_seq_one_letter_code
_entity_poly.pdbx_strand_id
1 'polypeptide(L)'
;MEGRTPSSARSSKARLDFREVAVPAFSIKDIVKNNMARFSFYRAGYAFYEVAVAGTKCKFPVSLEDLGTATLLAEHKAITLMQYIRKALDDKTFVRA
;
A
#
# COMPACT_ATOMS: atom_id res chain seq x y z
N MET A 1 31.32 -44.68 21.49
CA MET A 1 30.07 -44.26 22.14
C MET A 1 29.46 -43.17 21.29
N GLU A 2 28.25 -43.42 20.81
CA GLU A 2 27.41 -42.50 20.05
C GLU A 2 27.03 -41.27 20.89
N GLY A 3 26.81 -40.12 20.23
CA GLY A 3 26.45 -38.90 20.92
C GLY A 3 26.01 -37.74 20.02
N ARG A 4 24.97 -37.98 19.22
CA ARG A 4 23.95 -37.04 18.69
C ARG A 4 24.38 -35.60 18.30
N THR A 5 24.26 -35.34 17.01
CA THR A 5 23.92 -34.02 16.44
C THR A 5 22.74 -33.35 17.15
N PRO A 6 22.76 -32.02 17.36
CA PRO A 6 21.55 -31.23 17.36
C PRO A 6 21.30 -30.72 15.94
N SER A 7 20.40 -31.41 15.25
CA SER A 7 19.54 -30.80 14.24
C SER A 7 18.62 -29.79 14.95
N SER A 8 18.71 -28.51 14.61
CA SER A 8 17.60 -27.58 14.80
C SER A 8 17.27 -26.94 13.46
N ALA A 9 16.28 -27.53 12.81
CA ALA A 9 15.61 -26.96 11.66
C ALA A 9 14.91 -25.64 12.03
N ARG A 10 14.73 -24.82 10.98
CA ARG A 10 13.76 -23.71 10.84
C ARG A 10 14.05 -22.42 11.60
N SER A 11 14.53 -21.44 10.84
CA SER A 11 13.58 -20.45 10.32
C SER A 11 14.13 -19.80 9.05
N SER A 12 13.96 -20.46 7.91
CA SER A 12 13.96 -19.74 6.64
C SER A 12 12.66 -18.94 6.59
N LYS A 13 12.60 -17.82 7.32
CA LYS A 13 11.69 -16.74 6.93
C LYS A 13 12.18 -16.37 5.53
N ALA A 14 11.44 -16.82 4.52
CA ALA A 14 11.52 -16.23 3.20
C ALA A 14 11.35 -14.73 3.42
N ARG A 15 12.48 -14.01 3.42
CA ARG A 15 12.47 -12.57 3.23
C ARG A 15 11.82 -12.43 1.87
N LEU A 16 10.58 -11.96 1.84
CA LEU A 16 10.03 -11.46 0.60
C LEU A 16 10.98 -10.34 0.21
N ASP A 17 11.83 -10.62 -0.77
CA ASP A 17 12.69 -9.63 -1.40
C ASP A 17 11.75 -8.71 -2.19
N PHE A 18 11.08 -7.81 -1.46
CA PHE A 18 10.62 -6.57 -2.03
C PHE A 18 11.91 -5.89 -2.48
N ARG A 19 12.24 -6.02 -3.76
CA ARG A 19 13.13 -5.06 -4.41
C ARG A 19 12.61 -3.70 -3.97
N GLU A 20 13.41 -2.99 -3.19
CA GLU A 20 13.17 -1.60 -2.85
C GLU A 20 13.34 -0.82 -4.15
N VAL A 21 12.30 -0.88 -4.98
CA VAL A 21 12.19 0.00 -6.13
C VAL A 21 11.84 1.34 -5.50
N ALA A 22 12.85 2.20 -5.38
CA ALA A 22 12.69 3.56 -4.90
C ALA A 22 11.46 4.15 -5.59
N VAL A 23 10.40 4.35 -4.82
CA VAL A 23 9.25 5.10 -5.31
C VAL A 23 9.81 6.50 -5.59
N PRO A 24 9.65 7.05 -6.80
CA PRO A 24 10.00 8.44 -7.00
C PRO A 24 9.32 9.25 -5.90
N ALA A 25 10.03 10.18 -5.27
CA ALA A 25 9.46 11.02 -4.22
C ALA A 25 8.40 11.95 -4.84
N PHE A 26 7.18 11.44 -5.00
CA PHE A 26 6.06 12.20 -5.52
C PHE A 26 5.60 13.17 -4.44
N SER A 27 5.45 14.45 -4.80
CA SER A 27 4.76 15.37 -3.90
C SER A 27 3.28 15.00 -3.84
N ILE A 28 2.60 15.36 -2.73
CA ILE A 28 1.15 15.15 -2.64
C ILE A 28 0.40 15.76 -3.82
N LYS A 29 0.89 16.90 -4.34
CA LYS A 29 0.31 17.58 -5.51
C LYS A 29 0.39 16.72 -6.77
N ASP A 30 1.52 16.04 -6.99
CA ASP A 30 1.70 15.14 -8.14
C ASP A 30 0.74 13.96 -8.07
N ILE A 31 0.47 13.46 -6.85
CA ILE A 31 -0.42 12.32 -6.64
C ILE A 31 -1.89 12.71 -6.84
N VAL A 32 -2.32 13.90 -6.38
CA VAL A 32 -3.75 14.25 -6.36
C VAL A 32 -4.22 15.07 -7.55
N LYS A 33 -3.34 15.83 -8.22
CA LYS A 33 -3.73 16.75 -9.28
C LYS A 33 -4.08 15.99 -10.55
N ASN A 34 -5.36 16.05 -10.93
CA ASN A 34 -5.92 15.45 -12.15
C ASN A 34 -5.78 13.91 -12.27
N ASN A 35 -5.46 13.22 -11.18
CA ASN A 35 -5.41 11.76 -11.16
C ASN A 35 -6.72 11.17 -10.64
N MET A 36 -7.00 9.95 -11.08
CA MET A 36 -8.08 9.11 -10.57
C MET A 36 -7.48 7.99 -9.71
N ALA A 37 -8.12 7.72 -8.58
CA ALA A 37 -7.82 6.61 -7.71
C ALA A 37 -8.89 5.53 -7.91
N ARG A 38 -8.47 4.32 -8.28
CA ARG A 38 -9.35 3.20 -8.57
C ARG A 38 -9.33 2.18 -7.44
N PHE A 39 -10.50 1.76 -6.99
CA PHE A 39 -10.62 0.67 -6.04
C PHE A 39 -10.04 -0.62 -6.63
N SER A 40 -9.19 -1.30 -5.86
CA SER A 40 -8.51 -2.53 -6.26
C SER A 40 -9.12 -3.73 -5.54
N PHE A 41 -9.00 -3.78 -4.21
CA PHE A 41 -9.58 -4.85 -3.40
C PHE A 41 -9.77 -4.40 -1.95
N TYR A 42 -10.50 -5.22 -1.19
CA TYR A 42 -10.66 -5.09 0.24
C TYR A 42 -9.93 -6.24 0.95
N ARG A 43 -9.24 -5.95 2.05
CA ARG A 43 -8.66 -6.96 2.93
C ARG A 43 -8.53 -6.44 4.36
N ALA A 44 -9.02 -7.23 5.32
CA ALA A 44 -8.78 -7.05 6.75
C ALA A 44 -9.06 -5.62 7.27
N GLY A 45 -10.22 -5.04 6.91
CA GLY A 45 -10.61 -3.70 7.35
C GLY A 45 -10.08 -2.54 6.49
N TYR A 46 -9.35 -2.83 5.41
CA TYR A 46 -8.80 -1.80 4.52
C TYR A 46 -9.30 -1.94 3.08
N ALA A 47 -9.74 -0.83 2.50
CA ALA A 47 -9.95 -0.68 1.06
C ALA A 47 -8.65 -0.20 0.40
N PHE A 48 -8.16 -0.92 -0.60
CA PHE A 48 -6.94 -0.57 -1.33
C PHE A 48 -7.30 0.15 -2.62
N TYR A 49 -6.72 1.34 -2.80
CA TYR A 49 -6.88 2.14 -4.01
C TYR A 49 -5.56 2.21 -4.78
N GLU A 50 -5.65 2.30 -6.11
CA GLU A 50 -4.53 2.44 -7.01
C GLU A 50 -4.61 3.77 -7.76
N VAL A 51 -3.49 4.49 -7.86
CA VAL A 51 -3.37 5.76 -8.58
C VAL A 51 -2.15 5.71 -9.49
N ALA A 52 -2.27 6.20 -10.73
CA ALA A 52 -1.14 6.35 -11.64
C ALA A 52 -0.54 7.75 -11.50
N VAL A 53 0.73 7.83 -11.12
CA VAL A 53 1.47 9.09 -10.95
C VAL A 53 2.66 9.07 -11.89
N ALA A 54 2.68 9.97 -12.88
CA ALA A 54 3.71 10.03 -13.91
C ALA A 54 4.02 8.65 -14.56
N GLY A 55 2.98 7.88 -14.89
CA GLY A 55 3.10 6.54 -15.47
C GLY A 55 3.45 5.42 -14.47
N THR A 56 3.67 5.75 -13.20
CA THR A 56 3.93 4.77 -12.13
C THR A 56 2.64 4.45 -11.39
N LYS A 57 2.22 3.19 -11.41
CA LYS A 57 1.08 2.71 -10.61
C LYS A 57 1.50 2.59 -9.14
N CYS A 58 0.78 3.28 -8.27
CA CYS A 58 0.97 3.26 -6.83
C CYS A 58 -0.32 2.79 -6.15
N LYS A 59 -0.20 2.26 -4.95
CA LYS A 59 -1.28 1.70 -4.14
C LYS A 59 -1.20 2.24 -2.72
N PHE A 60 -2.35 2.48 -2.12
CA PHE A 60 -2.46 2.90 -0.72
C PHE A 60 -3.71 2.32 -0.05
N PRO A 61 -3.63 2.03 1.26
CA PRO A 61 -4.77 1.57 2.04
C PRO A 61 -5.63 2.74 2.53
N VAL A 62 -6.92 2.49 2.71
CA VAL A 62 -7.88 3.34 3.41
C VAL A 62 -8.60 2.48 4.44
N SER A 63 -8.53 2.84 5.71
CA SER A 63 -9.26 2.12 6.77
C SER A 63 -10.76 2.31 6.60
N LEU A 64 -11.54 1.24 6.74
CA LEU A 64 -13.00 1.36 6.79
C LEU A 64 -13.47 2.11 8.04
N GLU A 65 -12.70 2.06 9.14
CA GLU A 65 -13.00 2.86 10.33
C GLU A 65 -12.89 4.36 10.04
N ASP A 66 -11.88 4.77 9.26
CA ASP A 66 -11.69 6.17 8.87
C ASP A 66 -12.78 6.65 7.89
N LEU A 67 -13.42 5.73 7.13
CA LEU A 67 -14.46 6.04 6.14
C LEU A 67 -15.85 6.21 6.73
N GLY A 68 -16.15 5.60 7.89
CA GLY A 68 -17.48 5.63 8.50
C GLY A 68 -18.57 5.10 7.55
N THR A 69 -19.52 5.95 7.18
CA THR A 69 -20.66 5.59 6.32
C THR A 69 -20.43 5.91 4.83
N ALA A 70 -19.21 6.25 4.43
CA ALA A 70 -18.91 6.60 3.05
C ALA A 70 -19.03 5.40 2.09
N THR A 71 -19.55 5.64 0.89
CA THR A 71 -19.64 4.60 -0.16
C THR A 71 -18.28 4.38 -0.82
N LEU A 72 -17.87 3.11 -0.93
CA LEU A 72 -16.72 2.70 -1.72
C LEU A 72 -17.09 2.67 -3.21
N LEU A 73 -16.80 3.75 -3.93
CA LEU A 73 -16.93 3.80 -5.38
C LEU A 73 -15.76 3.11 -6.07
N ALA A 74 -16.02 2.59 -7.27
CA ALA A 74 -14.99 1.98 -8.12
C ALA A 74 -13.86 2.97 -8.45
N GLU A 75 -14.17 4.26 -8.58
CA GLU A 75 -13.19 5.31 -8.82
C GLU A 75 -13.55 6.58 -8.06
N HIS A 76 -12.52 7.32 -7.65
CA HIS A 76 -12.58 8.64 -7.04
C HIS A 76 -11.56 9.56 -7.71
N LYS A 77 -11.80 10.87 -7.74
CA LYS A 77 -10.70 11.82 -7.99
C LYS A 77 -9.69 11.66 -6.86
N ALA A 78 -8.40 11.51 -7.15
CA ALA A 78 -7.39 11.28 -6.11
C ALA A 78 -7.38 12.37 -5.02
N ILE A 79 -7.76 13.61 -5.38
CA ILE A 79 -7.91 14.72 -4.44
C ILE A 79 -8.97 14.50 -3.35
N THR A 80 -10.04 13.73 -3.61
CA THR A 80 -11.06 13.43 -2.58
C THR A 80 -10.54 12.43 -1.55
N LEU A 81 -9.47 11.69 -1.88
CA LEU A 81 -8.79 10.76 -0.99
C LEU A 81 -7.50 11.35 -0.38
N MET A 82 -7.25 12.66 -0.55
CA MET A 82 -5.99 13.30 -0.16
C MET A 82 -5.61 13.05 1.30
N GLN A 83 -6.56 13.09 2.23
CA GLN A 83 -6.29 12.85 3.65
C GLN A 83 -5.71 11.45 3.90
N TYR A 84 -6.23 10.44 3.21
CA TYR A 84 -5.78 9.05 3.34
C TYR A 84 -4.46 8.83 2.60
N ILE A 85 -4.25 9.50 1.47
CA ILE A 85 -2.97 9.48 0.75
C ILE A 85 -1.87 10.09 1.62
N ARG A 86 -2.12 11.22 2.30
CA ARG A 86 -1.16 11.82 3.25
C ARG A 86 -0.82 10.86 4.38
N LYS A 87 -1.83 10.30 5.05
CA LYS A 87 -1.65 9.28 6.10
C LYS A 87 -0.79 8.11 5.59
N ALA A 88 -1.07 7.61 4.38
CA ALA A 88 -0.29 6.52 3.79
C ALA A 88 1.16 6.91 3.43
N LEU A 89 1.44 8.16 3.10
CA LEU A 89 2.80 8.66 2.89
C LEU A 89 3.56 8.75 4.23
N ASP A 90 2.90 9.28 5.26
CA ASP A 90 3.46 9.42 6.61
C ASP A 90 3.76 8.03 7.22
N ASP A 91 2.83 7.10 7.05
CA ASP A 91 2.93 5.70 7.53
C ASP A 91 3.80 4.80 6.61
N LYS A 92 4.30 5.33 5.49
CA LYS A 92 5.08 4.59 4.47
C LYS A 92 4.34 3.38 3.88
N THR A 93 3.02 3.46 3.77
CA THR A 93 2.14 2.45 3.15
C THR A 93 1.67 2.82 1.74
N PHE A 94 2.06 4.00 1.23
CA PHE A 94 1.91 4.35 -0.18
C PHE A 94 3.06 3.71 -0.99
N VAL A 95 2.77 2.65 -1.73
CA VAL A 95 3.79 1.79 -2.36
C VAL A 95 3.53 1.62 -3.85
N ARG A 96 4.53 1.18 -4.62
CA ARG A 96 4.32 0.78 -6.02
C ARG A 96 3.40 -0.44 -6.09
N ALA A 97 2.43 -0.42 -7.00
CA ALA A 97 1.39 -1.44 -7.14
C ALA A 97 1.85 -2.68 -7.92
#